data_AF-A0A0E2L7I1-F1
#
_entry.id   AF-A0A0E2L7I1-F1
#
_cell.length_a   1.000
_cell.length_b   1.000
_cell.length_c   1.000
_cell.angle_alpha   90.00
_cell.angle_beta   90.00
_cell.angle_gamma   90.00
#
_symmetry.space_group_name_H-M   'P 1'
#
loop_
_entity.id
_entity.type
_entity.pdbx_description
1 polymer ?
#
loop_
_entity_poly.entity_id
_entity_poly.type
_entity_poly.pdbx_seq_one_letter_code
_entity_poly.pdbx_strand_id
1 'polypeptide(L)' 'MSYLLLLPHIRIENANAVSGLTWGFPSMTHFLGYVHALSRKVVDEFGVSFDGCAVVSHEQHIQAYSSGRDF' A
#
# COMPACT_ATOMS: atom_id res chain seq x y z
N MET A 1 14.02 17.36 13.84
CA MET A 1 12.69 17.01 14.37
C MET A 1 12.04 16.07 13.37
N SER A 2 11.46 14.96 13.81
CA SER A 2 10.81 13.98 12.92
C SER A 2 9.30 14.04 13.15
N TYR A 3 8.52 14.07 12.07
CA TYR A 3 7.06 14.08 12.13
C TYR A 3 6.50 12.80 11.53
N LEU A 4 5.35 12.35 12.02
CA LEU A 4 4.60 11.22 11.47
C LEU A 4 3.29 11.73 10.89
N LEU A 5 3.07 11.47 9.60
CA LEU A 5 1.81 11.73 8.93
C LEU A 5 0.94 10.47 8.98
N LEU A 6 -0.24 10.58 9.59
CA LEU A 6 -1.23 9.51 9.61
C LEU A 6 -2.26 9.72 8.50
N LEU A 7 -2.43 8.71 7.64
CA LEU A 7 -3.51 8.65 6.67
C LEU A 7 -4.53 7.59 7.13
N PRO A 8 -5.59 7.99 7.85
CA PRO A 8 -6.51 7.04 8.46
C PRO A 8 -7.45 6.42 7.43
N HIS A 9 -7.75 5.13 7.61
CA HIS A 9 -8.85 4.42 6.93
C HIS A 9 -8.90 4.60 5.40
N ILE A 10 -7.75 4.52 4.73
CA ILE A 10 -7.72 4.53 3.26
C ILE A 10 -8.37 3.24 2.75
N ARG A 11 -9.46 3.40 1.99
CA ARG A 11 -10.10 2.30 1.26
C ARG A 11 -9.46 2.18 -0.12
N ILE A 12 -8.95 1.00 -0.42
CA ILE A 12 -8.31 0.68 -1.71
C ILE A 12 -9.13 -0.42 -2.37
N GLU A 13 -9.55 -0.18 -3.61
CA GLU A 13 -10.33 -1.12 -4.41
C GLU A 13 -9.49 -1.64 -5.57
N ASN A 14 -9.69 -2.90 -5.95
CA ASN A 14 -8.95 -3.57 -7.03
C ASN A 14 -7.42 -3.47 -6.90
N ALA A 15 -6.91 -3.54 -5.65
CA ALA A 15 -5.48 -3.62 -5.41
C ALA A 15 -4.91 -4.92 -5.99
N ASN A 16 -3.69 -4.86 -6.53
CA ASN A 16 -2.99 -6.03 -7.04
C ASN A 16 -2.74 -7.04 -5.92
N ALA A 17 -3.29 -8.25 -6.07
CA ALA A 17 -3.12 -9.35 -5.13
C ALA A 17 -1.96 -10.30 -5.48
N VAL A 18 -1.18 -10.02 -6.53
CA VAL A 18 0.02 -10.78 -6.90
C VAL A 18 1.28 -10.01 -6.46
N SER A 19 2.07 -10.64 -5.60
CA SER A 19 3.21 -10.04 -4.91
C SER A 19 4.45 -10.93 -5.05
N GLY A 20 5.05 -10.90 -6.24
CA GLY A 20 6.20 -11.73 -6.58
C GLY A 20 5.83 -13.23 -6.57
N LEU A 21 6.44 -13.99 -5.67
CA LEU A 21 6.14 -15.42 -5.47
C LEU A 21 4.98 -15.66 -4.49
N THR A 22 4.44 -14.60 -3.89
CA THR A 22 3.32 -14.66 -2.95
C THR A 22 2.07 -14.05 -3.56
N TRP A 23 0.89 -14.40 -3.02
CA TRP A 23 -0.37 -13.81 -3.40
C TRP A 23 -1.19 -13.43 -2.16
N GLY A 24 -2.13 -12.52 -2.33
CA GLY A 24 -2.99 -11.99 -1.27
C GLY A 24 -2.76 -10.50 -1.05
N PHE A 25 -1.93 -10.14 -0.06
CA PHE A 25 -1.65 -8.74 0.25
C PHE A 25 -0.71 -8.12 -0.81
N PRO A 26 -0.90 -6.84 -1.20
CA PRO A 26 0.01 -6.17 -2.11
C PRO A 26 1.44 -6.07 -1.56
N SER A 27 2.43 -6.15 -2.45
CA SER A 27 3.85 -5.98 -2.07
C SER A 27 4.10 -4.66 -1.34
N MET A 28 4.99 -4.67 -0.34
CA MET A 28 5.44 -3.45 0.37
C MET A 28 6.00 -2.38 -0.57
N THR A 29 6.55 -2.79 -1.72
CA THR A 29 7.03 -1.86 -2.76
C THR A 29 5.91 -1.02 -3.38
N HIS A 30 4.65 -1.49 -3.42
CA HIS A 30 3.53 -0.66 -3.87
C HIS A 30 3.31 0.54 -2.93
N PHE A 31 3.40 0.33 -1.61
CA PHE A 31 3.23 1.39 -0.61
C PHE A 31 4.42 2.35 -0.60
N LEU A 32 5.65 1.83 -0.66
CA LEU A 32 6.85 2.67 -0.77
C LEU A 32 6.85 3.49 -2.07
N GLY A 33 6.42 2.89 -3.18
CA GLY A 33 6.24 3.59 -4.45
C GLY A 33 5.20 4.70 -4.38
N TYR A 34 4.09 4.46 -3.68
CA TYR A 34 3.08 5.49 -3.40
C TYR A 34 3.65 6.65 -2.58
N VAL A 35 4.36 6.38 -1.48
CA VAL A 35 4.98 7.41 -0.64
C VAL A 35 6.04 8.21 -1.41
N HIS A 36 6.87 7.53 -2.20
CA HIS A 36 7.85 8.19 -3.07
C HIS A 36 7.17 9.10 -4.10
N ALA A 37 6.10 8.63 -4.75
CA ALA A 37 5.34 9.43 -5.70
C ALA A 37 4.65 10.62 -5.04
N LEU A 38 4.12 10.46 -3.82
CA LEU A 38 3.53 11.53 -3.03
C LEU A 38 4.59 12.59 -2.67
N SER A 39 5.75 12.15 -2.17
CA SER A 39 6.90 13.00 -1.82
C SER A 39 7.28 13.91 -3.00
N ARG A 40 7.43 13.35 -4.20
CA ARG A 40 7.75 14.15 -5.40
C ARG A 40 6.67 15.15 -5.81
N LYS A 41 5.40 14.93 -5.45
CA LYS A 41 4.31 15.85 -5.80
C LYS A 41 4.22 17.04 -4.83
N VAL A 42 4.61 16.83 -3.57
CA VAL A 42 4.43 17.85 -2.51
C VAL A 42 5.71 18.60 -2.18
N VAL A 43 6.89 18.05 -2.54
CA VAL A 43 8.18 18.65 -2.18
C VAL A 43 8.35 20.06 -2.71
N ASP A 44 7.90 20.33 -3.94
CA ASP A 44 8.06 21.66 -4.56
C ASP A 44 7.12 22.72 -3.95
N GLU A 45 5.92 22.30 -3.49
CA GLU A 45 4.91 23.21 -2.95
C GLU A 45 5.06 23.42 -1.43
N PHE A 46 5.40 22.36 -0.69
CA PHE A 46 5.42 22.37 0.77
C PHE A 46 6.82 22.23 1.38
N GLY A 47 7.84 21.89 0.59
CA GLY A 47 9.21 21.67 1.09
C GLY A 47 9.33 20.44 1.99
N VAL A 48 8.40 19.49 1.91
CA VAL A 48 8.35 18.28 2.74
C VAL A 48 8.68 17.06 1.89
N SER A 49 9.51 16.16 2.43
CA SER A 49 9.79 14.84 1.87
C SER A 49 9.31 13.73 2.80
N PHE A 50 8.96 12.58 2.22
CA PHE A 50 8.61 11.36 2.95
C PHE A 50 9.61 10.25 2.65
N ASP A 51 10.19 9.66 3.70
CA ASP A 51 11.31 8.70 3.58
C ASP A 51 10.92 7.25 3.87
N GLY A 52 9.75 7.01 4.46
CA GLY A 52 9.29 5.68 4.82
C GLY A 52 7.78 5.61 5.06
N CYS A 53 7.26 4.38 5.19
CA CYS A 53 5.86 4.16 5.47
C CYS A 53 5.65 3.03 6.48
N ALA A 54 4.68 3.20 7.37
CA ALA A 54 4.08 2.11 8.12
C ALA A 54 2.73 1.78 7.50
N VAL A 55 2.40 0.49 7.40
CA VAL A 55 1.16 0.02 6.77
C VAL A 55 0.37 -0.77 7.79
N VAL A 56 -0.90 -0.38 7.97
CA VAL A 56 -1.87 -1.07 8.82
C VAL A 56 -3.05 -1.48 7.95
N SER A 57 -3.30 -2.77 7.83
CA SER A 57 -4.47 -3.30 7.13
C SER A 57 -5.57 -3.56 8.16
N HIS A 58 -6.64 -2.76 8.11
CA HIS A 58 -7.82 -2.95 8.96
C HIS A 58 -8.70 -4.09 8.46
N GLU A 59 -8.82 -4.22 7.14
CA GLU A 59 -9.61 -5.24 6.46
C GLU A 59 -8.95 -5.57 5.11
N GLN A 60 -9.08 -6.82 4.68
CA GLN A 60 -8.62 -7.29 3.38
C GLN A 60 -9.64 -8.25 2.79
N HIS A 61 -10.06 -7.99 1.55
CA HIS A 61 -10.89 -8.89 0.76
C HIS A 61 -10.25 -9.15 -0.59
N ILE A 62 -9.87 -10.40 -0.84
CA ILE A 62 -9.26 -10.83 -2.11
C ILE A 62 -10.35 -11.39 -3.01
N GLN A 63 -10.38 -10.94 -4.27
CA GLN A 63 -11.26 -11.50 -5.31
C GLN A 63 -10.68 -12.83 -5.83
N ALA A 64 -10.81 -13.90 -5.03
CA ALA A 64 -10.33 -15.24 -5.36
C ALA A 64 -11.50 -16.24 -5.40
N TYR A 65 -11.32 -17.31 -6.17
CA TYR A 65 -12.26 -18.42 -6.28
C TYR A 65 -11.50 -19.74 -6.15
N SER A 66 -11.94 -20.63 -5.26
CA SER A 66 -11.47 -22.01 -5.17
C SER A 66 -12.54 -22.94 -5.74
N SER A 67 -12.11 -23.94 -6.50
CA SER A 67 -13.03 -24.80 -7.26
C SER A 67 -13.72 -25.85 -6.40
N GLY A 68 -13.32 -26.00 -5.14
CA GLY A 68 -13.77 -27.07 -4.23
C GLY A 68 -13.31 -28.47 -4.64
N ARG A 69 -12.51 -28.60 -5.71
CA ARG A 69 -11.91 -29.85 -6.21
C ARG A 69 -10.39 -29.85 -6.09
N ASP A 70 -9.87 -28.97 -5.24
CA ASP A 70 -8.45 -28.79 -5.01
C ASP A 70 -8.05 -29.82 -3.92
N PHE A 71 -7.79 -31.07 -4.34
CA PHE A 71 -7.28 -32.18 -3.51
C PHE A 71 -5.78 -32.38 -3.73
#